data_AF-A0A934MGB1-F1
#
_entry.id   AF-A0A934MGB1-F1
#
_cell.length_a   1.000
_cell.length_b   1.000
_cell.length_c   1.000
_cell.angle_alpha   90.00
_cell.angle_beta   90.00
_cell.angle_gamma   90.00
#
_symmetry.space_group_name_H-M   'P 1'
#
loop_
_entity.id
_entity.type
_entity.pdbx_description
1 polymer ?
#
loop_
_entity_poly.entity_id
_entity_poly.type
_entity_poly.pdbx_seq_one_letter_code
_entity_poly.pdbx_strand_id
1 'polypeptide(L)'
;MTRLPLRLLPALAVLAATLPAAAQDLGPCEAIIGTYLTSKGKPGEAVDPTSNRSLLTILPGGVVLMSDSAQAGGSDWQPFSDASGAWSCEPKDEGGAFSAVLLDFTFAPAGASEQRLAKLATTGTYDDGALTGETTLSFFPLHGDPTDDGAATDATSFSFTAKKVATPAP
;
A
#
# COMPACT_ATOMS: atom_id res chain seq x y z
N MET A 1 29.89 51.64 36.04
CA MET A 1 28.47 51.56 35.62
C MET A 1 28.44 51.59 34.10
N THR A 2 28.41 50.42 33.47
CA THR A 2 28.60 50.27 32.02
C THR A 2 27.36 49.61 31.46
N ARG A 3 26.57 50.34 30.66
CA ARG A 3 25.29 49.86 30.10
C ARG A 3 25.56 49.02 28.85
N LEU A 4 25.06 47.77 28.82
CA LEU A 4 25.05 46.92 27.64
C LEU A 4 23.91 47.34 26.68
N PRO A 5 24.14 47.40 25.36
CA PRO A 5 23.07 47.66 24.39
C PRO A 5 22.28 46.38 24.09
N LEU A 6 20.97 46.45 24.35
CA LEU A 6 19.98 45.45 23.99
C LEU A 6 19.83 45.41 22.46
N ARG A 7 20.35 44.36 21.80
CA ARG A 7 20.15 44.14 20.36
C ARG A 7 18.84 43.39 20.14
N LEU A 8 17.86 44.05 19.53
CA LEU A 8 16.66 43.42 18.97
C LEU A 8 17.08 42.48 17.83
N LEU A 9 16.79 41.20 17.95
CA LEU A 9 16.82 40.23 16.85
C LEU A 9 15.48 40.31 16.09
N PRO A 10 15.47 40.47 14.76
CA PRO A 10 14.24 40.32 13.98
C PRO A 10 13.84 38.85 13.95
N ALA A 11 12.67 38.54 14.50
CA ALA A 11 12.04 37.23 14.37
C ALA A 11 11.60 37.04 12.91
N LEU A 12 12.38 36.26 12.14
CA LEU A 12 12.02 35.84 10.80
C LEU A 12 10.94 34.75 10.93
N ALA A 13 9.68 35.13 10.77
CA ALA A 13 8.57 34.17 10.71
C ALA A 13 8.64 33.41 9.39
N VAL A 14 9.14 32.18 9.43
CA VAL A 14 9.07 31.25 8.28
C VAL A 14 7.61 30.80 8.17
N LEU A 15 6.82 31.47 7.32
CA LEU A 15 5.59 30.89 6.80
C LEU A 15 5.98 29.76 5.86
N ALA A 16 6.07 28.55 6.40
CA ALA A 16 6.06 27.34 5.60
C ALA A 16 4.66 27.26 4.96
N ALA A 17 4.55 27.63 3.68
CA ALA A 17 3.36 27.39 2.90
C ALA A 17 3.19 25.87 2.78
N THR A 18 2.34 25.29 3.62
CA THR A 18 1.86 23.93 3.42
C THR A 18 1.01 23.95 2.16
N LEU A 19 1.63 23.65 1.01
CA LEU A 19 0.86 23.39 -0.20
C LEU A 19 -0.09 22.22 0.13
N PRO A 20 -1.41 22.37 -0.11
CA PRO A 20 -2.33 21.26 0.06
C PRO A 20 -1.85 20.11 -0.83
N ALA A 21 -1.83 18.89 -0.28
CA ALA A 21 -1.61 17.70 -1.08
C ALA A 21 -2.59 17.76 -2.25
N ALA A 22 -2.08 17.98 -3.46
CA ALA A 22 -2.93 18.08 -4.64
C ALA A 22 -3.61 16.71 -4.80
N ALA A 23 -4.94 16.69 -4.70
CA ALA A 23 -5.69 15.50 -5.04
C ALA A 23 -5.28 15.09 -6.46
N GLN A 24 -4.95 13.81 -6.65
CA GLN A 24 -4.64 13.29 -7.98
C GLN A 24 -5.84 13.57 -8.90
N ASP A 25 -5.59 14.12 -10.09
CA ASP A 25 -6.60 14.15 -11.15
C ASP A 25 -6.74 12.73 -11.71
N LEU A 26 -7.80 12.04 -11.30
CA LEU A 26 -7.95 10.62 -11.54
C LEU A 26 -8.47 10.30 -12.95
N GLY A 27 -9.19 11.22 -13.61
CA GLY A 27 -9.76 10.99 -14.94
C GLY A 27 -10.37 9.58 -15.10
N PRO A 28 -9.97 8.79 -16.13
CA PRO A 28 -10.43 7.41 -16.32
C PRO A 28 -10.15 6.45 -15.15
N CYS A 29 -9.16 6.75 -14.32
CA CYS A 29 -8.82 5.95 -13.15
C CYS A 29 -9.84 6.10 -12.02
N GLU A 30 -10.80 7.03 -12.08
CA GLU A 30 -11.84 7.16 -11.04
C GLU A 30 -12.63 5.85 -10.85
N ALA A 31 -12.79 5.07 -11.93
CA ALA A 31 -13.48 3.78 -11.90
C ALA A 31 -12.79 2.72 -11.01
N ILE A 32 -11.48 2.86 -10.76
CA ILE A 32 -10.70 1.94 -9.90
C ILE A 32 -10.97 2.17 -8.40
N ILE A 33 -11.58 3.29 -8.01
CA ILE A 33 -11.87 3.57 -6.60
C ILE A 33 -12.90 2.58 -6.08
N GLY A 34 -12.62 1.97 -4.93
CA GLY A 34 -13.52 1.05 -4.25
C GLY A 34 -12.79 0.00 -3.42
N THR A 35 -13.56 -0.92 -2.85
CA THR A 35 -13.03 -2.08 -2.11
C THR A 35 -13.11 -3.32 -2.99
N TYR A 36 -12.05 -4.13 -2.99
CA TYR A 36 -11.88 -5.31 -3.80
C TYR A 36 -11.59 -6.51 -2.92
N LEU A 37 -12.28 -7.63 -3.18
CA LEU A 37 -11.88 -8.92 -2.63
C LEU A 37 -10.83 -9.51 -3.55
N THR A 38 -9.61 -9.66 -3.05
CA THR A 38 -8.48 -10.19 -3.80
C THR A 38 -8.30 -11.68 -3.52
N SER A 39 -7.65 -12.36 -4.44
CA SER A 39 -7.15 -13.74 -4.30
C SER A 39 -5.73 -13.78 -4.86
N LYS A 40 -4.85 -14.53 -4.21
CA LYS A 40 -3.42 -14.57 -4.54
C LYS A 40 -3.01 -15.96 -4.99
N GLY A 41 -2.14 -16.04 -5.99
CA GLY A 41 -1.60 -17.28 -6.55
C GLY A 41 -0.11 -17.15 -6.88
N LYS A 42 0.50 -18.22 -7.37
CA LYS A 42 1.90 -18.16 -7.80
C LYS A 42 2.04 -17.33 -9.07
N PRO A 43 3.18 -16.62 -9.26
CA PRO A 43 3.45 -15.88 -10.48
C PRO A 43 3.28 -16.74 -11.74
N GLY A 44 2.45 -16.26 -12.68
CA GLY A 44 2.22 -16.93 -13.96
C GLY A 44 1.32 -18.16 -13.92
N GLU A 45 0.74 -18.49 -12.76
CA GLU A 45 -0.26 -19.55 -12.60
C GLU A 45 -1.68 -18.96 -12.48
N ALA A 46 -2.69 -19.78 -12.80
CA ALA A 46 -4.08 -19.37 -12.57
C ALA A 46 -4.34 -19.20 -11.06
N VAL A 47 -4.94 -18.06 -10.69
CA VAL A 47 -5.27 -17.75 -9.30
C VAL A 47 -6.53 -18.49 -8.87
N ASP A 48 -6.43 -19.30 -7.81
CA ASP A 48 -7.60 -19.88 -7.14
C ASP A 48 -8.34 -18.79 -6.36
N PRO A 49 -9.59 -18.44 -6.73
CA PRO A 49 -10.37 -17.37 -6.10
C PRO A 49 -10.75 -17.66 -4.63
N THR A 50 -10.51 -18.89 -4.16
CA THR A 50 -10.85 -19.29 -2.81
C THR A 50 -9.69 -19.18 -1.82
N SER A 51 -8.45 -19.06 -2.32
CA SER A 51 -7.21 -19.07 -1.54
C SER A 51 -6.70 -17.66 -1.23
N ASN A 52 -5.98 -17.49 -0.10
CA ASN A 52 -5.23 -16.28 0.27
C ASN A 52 -5.97 -14.97 -0.03
N ARG A 53 -7.07 -14.74 0.69
CA ARG A 53 -7.95 -13.61 0.44
C ARG A 53 -7.56 -12.39 1.27
N SER A 54 -7.62 -11.22 0.64
CA SER A 54 -7.50 -9.94 1.31
C SER A 54 -8.55 -8.96 0.78
N LEU A 55 -8.83 -7.92 1.55
CA LEU A 55 -9.58 -6.76 1.08
C LEU A 55 -8.57 -5.68 0.69
N LEU A 56 -8.63 -5.19 -0.53
CA LEU A 56 -7.86 -4.04 -1.00
C LEU A 56 -8.82 -2.87 -1.21
N THR A 57 -8.64 -1.78 -0.50
CA THR A 57 -9.46 -0.57 -0.66
C THR A 57 -8.62 0.53 -1.28
N ILE A 58 -9.03 0.99 -2.45
CA ILE A 58 -8.43 2.10 -3.18
C ILE A 58 -9.32 3.32 -2.96
N LEU A 59 -8.77 4.35 -2.32
CA LEU A 59 -9.48 5.58 -1.97
C LEU A 59 -9.10 6.74 -2.91
N PRO A 60 -9.98 7.73 -3.09
CA PRO A 60 -9.62 8.98 -3.74
C PRO A 60 -8.41 9.63 -3.05
N GLY A 61 -7.60 10.36 -3.82
CA GLY A 61 -6.44 11.09 -3.28
C GLY A 61 -5.18 10.25 -3.09
N GLY A 62 -5.10 9.06 -3.72
CA GLY A 62 -3.88 8.27 -3.76
C GLY A 62 -3.63 7.41 -2.52
N VAL A 63 -4.64 7.16 -1.67
CA VAL A 63 -4.52 6.28 -0.48
C VAL A 63 -5.02 4.87 -0.79
N VAL A 64 -4.29 3.87 -0.31
CA VAL A 64 -4.67 2.45 -0.42
C VAL A 64 -4.56 1.76 0.94
N LEU A 65 -5.53 0.91 1.25
CA LEU A 65 -5.59 0.12 2.48
C LEU A 65 -5.73 -1.37 2.11
N MET A 66 -5.12 -2.26 2.88
CA MET A 66 -5.29 -3.69 2.74
C MET A 66 -5.54 -4.33 4.09
N SER A 67 -6.48 -5.27 4.15
CA SER A 67 -6.62 -6.22 5.26
C SER A 67 -6.43 -7.62 4.71
N ASP A 68 -5.34 -8.29 5.06
CA ASP A 68 -5.02 -9.65 4.65
C ASP A 68 -5.48 -10.63 5.70
N SER A 69 -6.12 -11.73 5.30
CA SER A 69 -6.51 -12.79 6.22
C SER A 69 -5.36 -13.72 6.59
N ALA A 70 -4.27 -13.73 5.80
CA ALA A 70 -3.11 -14.63 5.92
C ALA A 70 -3.47 -16.13 6.01
N GLN A 71 -4.69 -16.52 5.63
CA GLN A 71 -5.25 -17.84 5.94
C GLN A 71 -4.54 -19.01 5.26
N ALA A 72 -3.77 -18.79 4.18
CA ALA A 72 -3.00 -19.86 3.56
C ALA A 72 -1.48 -19.79 3.83
N GLY A 73 -1.04 -18.92 4.74
CA GLY A 73 0.36 -18.85 5.16
C GLY A 73 0.78 -20.02 6.08
N GLY A 74 -0.16 -20.62 6.82
CA GLY A 74 0.13 -21.63 7.85
C GLY A 74 0.29 -21.04 9.25
N SER A 75 0.72 -21.85 10.22
CA SER A 75 0.79 -21.47 11.65
C SER A 75 1.80 -20.36 11.98
N ASP A 76 2.73 -20.11 11.07
CA ASP A 76 3.81 -19.14 11.27
C ASP A 76 3.46 -17.75 10.75
N TRP A 77 2.21 -17.53 10.35
CA TRP A 77 1.72 -16.24 9.87
C TRP A 77 0.69 -15.65 10.82
N GLN A 78 0.74 -14.34 10.98
CA GLN A 78 -0.20 -13.58 11.79
C GLN A 78 -1.63 -13.78 11.27
N PRO A 79 -2.59 -14.20 12.11
CA PRO A 79 -3.98 -14.29 11.70
C PRO A 79 -4.50 -12.86 11.57
N PHE A 80 -4.65 -12.42 10.33
CA PHE A 80 -4.97 -11.07 9.93
C PHE A 80 -3.86 -10.03 10.09
N SER A 81 -3.64 -9.24 9.04
CA SER A 81 -2.81 -8.04 9.11
C SER A 81 -3.35 -6.91 8.26
N ASP A 82 -2.99 -5.69 8.62
CA ASP A 82 -3.40 -4.49 7.92
C ASP A 82 -2.18 -3.79 7.35
N ALA A 83 -2.30 -3.36 6.09
CA ALA A 83 -1.31 -2.55 5.41
C ALA A 83 -1.94 -1.26 4.90
N SER A 84 -1.15 -0.20 4.83
CA SER A 84 -1.60 1.06 4.25
C SER A 84 -0.49 1.71 3.45
N GLY A 85 -0.86 2.55 2.49
CA GLY A 85 0.12 3.31 1.76
C GLY A 85 -0.49 4.12 0.63
N ALA A 86 0.24 4.20 -0.48
CA ALA A 86 -0.07 5.08 -1.58
C ALA A 86 -0.27 4.31 -2.88
N TRP A 87 -1.11 4.84 -3.77
CA TRP A 87 -1.29 4.34 -5.12
C TRP A 87 -1.24 5.46 -6.15
N SER A 88 -0.97 5.06 -7.39
CA SER A 88 -1.07 5.89 -8.59
C SER A 88 -1.68 5.07 -9.72
N CYS A 89 -2.22 5.77 -10.72
CA CYS A 89 -2.69 5.15 -11.94
C CYS A 89 -2.26 5.94 -13.16
N GLU A 90 -1.97 5.19 -14.21
CA GLU A 90 -1.70 5.67 -15.55
C GLU A 90 -2.94 5.38 -16.39
N PRO A 91 -3.74 6.40 -16.74
CA PRO A 91 -4.95 6.20 -17.52
C PRO A 91 -4.64 5.65 -18.91
N LYS A 92 -5.51 4.76 -19.41
CA LYS A 92 -5.54 4.29 -20.80
C LYS A 92 -6.96 4.47 -21.36
N ASP A 93 -7.09 4.43 -22.68
CA ASP A 93 -8.39 4.66 -23.36
C ASP A 93 -9.46 3.64 -22.93
N GLU A 94 -9.05 2.40 -22.66
CA GLU A 94 -9.88 1.33 -22.12
C GLU A 94 -9.13 0.67 -20.95
N GLY A 95 -9.62 0.89 -19.73
CA GLY A 95 -8.96 0.45 -18.50
C GLY A 95 -7.80 1.36 -18.05
N GLY A 96 -7.03 0.90 -17.07
CA GLY A 96 -5.90 1.65 -16.53
C GLY A 96 -4.84 0.73 -15.95
N ALA A 97 -3.58 1.17 -15.98
CA ALA A 97 -2.53 0.53 -15.20
C ALA A 97 -2.44 1.22 -13.84
N PHE A 98 -2.23 0.47 -12.77
CA PHE A 98 -2.04 1.04 -11.44
C PHE A 98 -0.81 0.48 -10.78
N SER A 99 -0.24 1.28 -9.89
CA SER A 99 0.84 0.88 -8.98
C SER A 99 0.46 1.27 -7.56
N ALA A 100 0.81 0.44 -6.59
CA ALA A 100 0.57 0.70 -5.19
C ALA A 100 1.76 0.22 -4.35
N VAL A 101 2.06 0.96 -3.29
CA VAL A 101 3.03 0.55 -2.27
C VAL A 101 2.33 0.62 -0.93
N LEU A 102 2.28 -0.52 -0.22
CA LEU A 102 1.70 -0.64 1.11
C LEU A 102 2.76 -1.06 2.11
N LEU A 103 2.67 -0.58 3.34
CA LEU A 103 3.52 -0.98 4.45
C LEU A 103 2.66 -1.61 5.55
N ASP A 104 3.18 -2.69 6.15
CA ASP A 104 2.60 -3.44 7.27
C ASP A 104 3.67 -3.59 8.36
N PHE A 105 3.31 -3.22 9.60
CA PHE A 105 4.11 -3.52 10.78
C PHE A 105 3.69 -4.89 11.30
N THR A 106 4.40 -5.93 10.88
CA THR A 106 4.01 -7.31 11.16
C THR A 106 4.04 -7.60 12.65
N PHE A 107 3.34 -8.60 13.12
CA PHE A 107 3.59 -9.21 14.43
C PHE A 107 4.78 -10.16 14.33
N ALA A 108 5.47 -10.39 15.45
CA ALA A 108 6.49 -11.43 15.50
C ALA A 108 5.81 -12.80 15.42
N PRO A 109 6.07 -13.63 14.38
CA PRO A 109 5.51 -14.96 14.29
C PRO A 109 6.12 -15.88 15.36
N ALA A 110 5.46 -17.00 15.67
CA ALA A 110 5.90 -17.93 16.70
C ALA A 110 7.35 -18.44 16.50
N GLY A 111 7.85 -18.44 15.26
CA GLY A 111 9.19 -18.88 14.89
C GLY A 111 10.24 -17.76 14.72
N ALA A 112 9.89 -16.48 14.84
CA ALA A 112 10.85 -15.38 14.73
C ALA A 112 10.79 -14.49 15.98
N SER A 113 11.97 -14.15 16.52
CA SER A 113 12.09 -13.37 17.75
C SER A 113 11.80 -11.88 17.57
N GLU A 114 11.72 -11.39 16.33
CA GLU A 114 11.68 -9.97 16.04
C GLU A 114 10.54 -9.59 15.09
N GLN A 115 9.92 -8.47 15.44
CA GLN A 115 8.99 -7.76 14.58
C GLN A 115 9.71 -7.24 13.34
N ARG A 116 9.03 -7.22 12.19
CA ARG A 116 9.58 -6.70 10.93
C ARG A 116 8.62 -5.70 10.32
N LEU A 117 9.12 -4.99 9.32
CA LEU A 117 8.29 -4.19 8.44
C LEU A 117 8.17 -4.93 7.11
N ALA A 118 6.94 -5.11 6.64
CA ALA A 118 6.62 -5.67 5.35
C ALA A 118 6.24 -4.55 4.38
N LYS A 119 6.75 -4.64 3.15
CA LYS A 119 6.39 -3.78 2.03
C LYS A 119 5.74 -4.62 0.96
N LEU A 120 4.57 -4.21 0.51
CA LEU A 120 3.89 -4.78 -0.65
C LEU A 120 3.98 -3.79 -1.80
N ALA A 121 4.77 -4.12 -2.82
CA ALA A 121 4.83 -3.38 -4.07
C ALA A 121 3.93 -4.08 -5.09
N THR A 122 2.82 -3.45 -5.44
CA THR A 122 1.77 -3.99 -6.31
C THR A 122 1.74 -3.23 -7.62
N THR A 123 1.65 -3.95 -8.73
CA THR A 123 1.35 -3.37 -10.05
C THR A 123 0.27 -4.19 -10.72
N GLY A 124 -0.56 -3.56 -11.55
CA GLY A 124 -1.64 -4.27 -12.20
C GLY A 124 -2.42 -3.44 -13.20
N THR A 125 -3.48 -4.06 -13.69
CA THR A 125 -4.45 -3.46 -14.60
C THR A 125 -5.85 -3.51 -14.00
N TYR A 126 -6.65 -2.52 -14.38
CA TYR A 126 -8.08 -2.45 -14.09
C TYR A 126 -8.87 -2.56 -15.39
N ASP A 127 -9.81 -3.51 -15.41
CA ASP A 127 -10.75 -3.72 -16.52
C ASP A 127 -12.08 -4.27 -15.98
N ASP A 128 -13.21 -3.73 -16.45
CA ASP A 128 -14.58 -4.14 -16.10
C ASP A 128 -14.83 -4.47 -14.60
N GLY A 129 -14.40 -3.58 -13.69
CA GLY A 129 -14.61 -3.79 -12.26
C GLY A 129 -13.70 -4.85 -11.62
N ALA A 130 -12.74 -5.39 -12.36
CA ALA A 130 -11.75 -6.36 -11.89
C ALA A 130 -10.33 -5.76 -11.89
N LEU A 131 -9.51 -6.24 -10.96
CA LEU A 131 -8.08 -6.00 -10.93
C LEU A 131 -7.33 -7.29 -11.21
N THR A 132 -6.24 -7.19 -11.94
CA THR A 132 -5.27 -8.28 -12.14
C THR A 132 -3.87 -7.71 -12.05
N GLY A 133 -2.92 -8.49 -11.55
CA GLY A 133 -1.55 -8.01 -11.47
C GLY A 133 -0.63 -8.87 -10.62
N GLU A 134 0.48 -8.27 -10.21
CA GLU A 134 1.52 -8.88 -9.39
C GLU A 134 1.73 -8.05 -8.12
N THR A 135 2.15 -8.71 -7.06
CA THR A 135 2.60 -8.05 -5.84
C THR A 135 3.88 -8.71 -5.36
N THR A 136 4.88 -7.89 -5.03
CA THR A 136 6.11 -8.34 -4.37
C THR A 136 6.04 -7.94 -2.91
N LEU A 137 6.07 -8.94 -2.03
CA LEU A 137 6.22 -8.79 -0.59
C LEU A 137 7.71 -8.82 -0.24
N SER A 138 8.19 -7.75 0.37
CA SER A 138 9.55 -7.63 0.88
C SER A 138 9.55 -7.38 2.38
N PHE A 139 10.53 -7.92 3.10
CA PHE A 139 10.72 -7.69 4.54
C PHE A 139 11.94 -6.83 4.84
N PHE A 140 11.82 -6.02 5.89
CA PHE A 140 12.84 -5.13 6.39
C PHE A 140 12.96 -5.27 7.92
N PRO A 141 14.13 -4.97 8.51
CA PRO A 141 14.22 -4.74 9.95
C PRO A 141 13.21 -3.70 10.41
N LEU A 142 12.68 -3.82 11.63
CA LEU A 142 11.68 -2.88 12.16
C LEU A 142 12.11 -1.41 12.10
N HIS A 143 13.41 -1.15 12.25
CA HIS A 143 14.02 0.18 12.20
C HIS A 143 14.72 0.48 10.86
N GLY A 144 14.51 -0.36 9.85
CA GLY A 144 15.04 -0.16 8.49
C GLY A 144 14.21 0.86 7.71
N ASP A 145 14.74 1.28 6.56
CA ASP A 145 14.05 2.16 5.62
C ASP A 145 13.39 1.32 4.50
N PRO A 146 12.06 1.20 4.44
CA PRO A 146 11.39 0.47 3.38
C PRO A 146 11.32 1.20 2.03
N THR A 147 11.79 2.45 1.98
CA THR A 147 11.90 3.20 0.73
C THR A 147 13.21 2.90 -0.02
N ASP A 148 14.19 2.30 0.66
CA ASP A 148 15.41 1.76 0.05
C ASP A 148 15.24 0.27 -0.29
N ASP A 149 14.89 -0.02 -1.54
CA ASP A 149 14.70 -1.40 -2.01
C ASP A 149 15.94 -2.29 -1.86
N GLY A 150 17.14 -1.70 -1.75
CA GLY A 150 18.39 -2.44 -1.54
C GLY A 150 18.52 -3.06 -0.14
N ALA A 151 17.70 -2.63 0.82
CA ALA A 151 17.73 -3.08 2.21
C ALA A 151 16.79 -4.26 2.52
N ALA A 152 16.04 -4.75 1.53
CA ALA A 152 15.12 -5.87 1.71
C ALA A 152 15.88 -7.18 2.03
N THR A 153 15.41 -7.94 3.02
CA THR A 153 16.07 -9.19 3.44
C THR A 153 15.47 -10.43 2.78
N ASP A 154 14.20 -10.38 2.41
CA ASP A 154 13.45 -11.48 1.82
C ASP A 154 12.41 -10.89 0.87
N ALA A 155 12.32 -11.38 -0.37
CA ALA A 155 11.35 -10.92 -1.35
C ALA A 155 10.62 -12.11 -1.98
N THR A 156 9.29 -12.02 -2.10
CA THR A 156 8.46 -13.04 -2.75
C THR A 156 7.37 -12.36 -3.56
N SER A 157 7.21 -12.78 -4.81
CA SER A 157 6.18 -12.26 -5.70
C SER A 157 5.03 -13.25 -5.83
N PHE A 158 3.81 -12.72 -6.02
CA PHE A 158 2.59 -13.48 -6.27
C PHE A 158 1.68 -12.73 -7.25
N SER A 159 1.03 -13.49 -8.12
CA SER A 159 -0.05 -12.98 -8.96
C SER A 159 -1.30 -12.78 -8.11
N PHE A 160 -2.14 -11.81 -8.47
CA PHE A 160 -3.46 -11.65 -7.87
C PHE A 160 -4.53 -11.37 -8.91
N THR A 161 -5.75 -11.74 -8.54
CA THR A 161 -6.98 -11.24 -9.16
C THR A 161 -7.82 -10.60 -8.06
N ALA A 162 -8.62 -9.59 -8.40
CA ALA A 162 -9.53 -8.98 -7.46
C ALA A 162 -10.84 -8.59 -8.12
N LYS A 163 -11.94 -8.74 -7.39
CA LYS A 163 -13.27 -8.32 -7.83
C LYS A 163 -13.78 -7.21 -6.93
N LYS A 164 -14.32 -6.15 -7.53
CA LYS A 164 -14.93 -5.05 -6.79
C LYS A 164 -16.10 -5.58 -5.95
N VAL A 165 -16.11 -5.24 -4.67
CA VAL A 165 -17.19 -5.55 -3.76
C VAL A 165 -18.34 -4.61 -4.06
N ALA A 166 -19.46 -5.16 -4.53
CA ALA A 166 -20.68 -4.41 -4.77
C ALA A 166 -21.58 -4.44 -3.54
N THR A 167 -22.22 -3.31 -3.23
CA THR A 167 -23.41 -3.33 -2.36
C THR A 167 -24.59 -3.90 -3.14
N PRO A 168 -25.51 -4.63 -2.50
CA PRO A 168 -26.78 -4.97 -3.13
C PRO A 168 -27.46 -3.70 -3.65
N ALA A 169 -28.11 -3.80 -4.81
CA ALA A 169 -28.97 -2.71 -5.28
C ALA A 169 -30.08 -2.45 -4.22
N PRO A 170 -30.43 -1.18 -3.98
CA PRO A 170 -31.48 -0.83 -3.03
C PRO A 170 -32.85 -1.39 -3.42
#